data_AF-A0A0E9LTU7-F1
#
_entry.id   AF-A0A0E9LTU7-F1
#
_cell.length_a   1.000
_cell.length_b   1.000
_cell.length_c   1.000
_cell.angle_alpha   90.00
_cell.angle_beta   90.00
_cell.angle_gamma   90.00
#
_symmetry.space_group_name_H-M   'P 1'
#
loop_
_entity.id
_entity.type
_entity.pdbx_description
1 polymer ?
#
loop_
_entity_poly.entity_id
_entity_poly.type
_entity_poly.pdbx_seq_one_letter_code
_entity_poly.pdbx_strand_id
1 'polypeptide(L)' 'MKALLIVDVQNDFLPGGALQVPEGDRIIPVINNIQKYFRLIVATRDWHPVNHGSFASNHAAKSLVK' A
#
# COMPACT_ATOMS: atom_id res chain seq x y z
N MET A 1 18.28 -12.44 -14.79
CA MET A 1 18.16 -11.07 -14.21
C MET A 1 17.07 -11.11 -13.14
N LYS A 2 17.23 -10.41 -12.00
CA LYS A 2 16.21 -10.31 -10.94
C LYS A 2 15.75 -8.86 -10.80
N ALA A 3 14.49 -8.67 -10.43
CA ALA A 3 13.89 -7.37 -10.16
C ALA A 3 13.26 -7.35 -8.76
N LEU A 4 13.19 -6.16 -8.15
CA LEU A 4 12.46 -5.90 -6.92
C LEU A 4 11.18 -5.14 -7.27
N LEU A 5 10.03 -5.70 -6.88
CA LEU A 5 8.73 -5.03 -6.94
C LEU A 5 8.36 -4.58 -5.53
N ILE A 6 8.26 -3.27 -5.32
CA ILE A 6 7.84 -2.64 -4.07
C ILE A 6 6.34 -2.37 -4.20
N VAL A 7 5.52 -3.15 -3.49
CA VAL A 7 4.06 -3.08 -3.61
C VAL A 7 3.48 -2.16 -2.55
N ASP A 8 2.87 -1.07 -2.99
CA ASP A 8 1.95 -0.22 -2.22
C ASP A 8 2.47 0.23 -0.84
N VAL A 9 3.76 0.58 -0.77
CA VAL A 9 4.35 1.26 0.40
C VAL A 9 3.94 2.73 0.37
N GLN A 10 2.67 2.98 0.65
CA GLN A 10 2.00 4.29 0.59
C GLN A 10 1.49 4.70 1.97
N ASN A 11 1.39 6.01 2.21
CA ASN A 11 0.96 6.59 3.49
C ASN A 11 -0.35 6.00 4.02
N ASP A 12 -1.33 5.71 3.16
CA ASP A 12 -2.62 5.15 3.60
C ASP A 12 -2.49 3.77 4.23
N PHE A 13 -1.45 3.01 3.89
CA PHE A 13 -1.18 1.67 4.44
C PHE A 13 -0.17 1.69 5.59
N LEU A 14 0.43 2.85 5.91
CA LEU A 14 1.35 3.01 7.04
C LEU A 14 0.61 3.44 8.31
N PRO A 15 1.21 3.32 9.51
CA PRO A 15 0.61 3.83 10.74
C PRO A 15 0.18 5.30 10.63
N GLY A 16 -1.07 5.59 10.97
CA GLY A 16 -1.70 6.91 10.80
C GLY A 16 -2.45 7.11 9.47
N GLY A 17 -2.38 6.15 8.54
CA GLY A 17 -3.09 6.17 7.26
C GLY A 17 -4.55 5.72 7.32
N ALA A 18 -5.29 5.96 6.22
CA ALA A 18 -6.73 5.62 6.12
C ALA A 18 -7.03 4.11 6.19
N LEU A 19 -6.07 3.27 5.77
CA LEU A 19 -6.14 1.81 5.77
C LEU A 19 -4.86 1.21 6.37
N GLN A 20 -4.43 1.77 7.51
CA GLN A 20 -3.14 1.47 8.13
C GLN A 20 -2.93 -0.04 8.39
N VAL A 21 -1.72 -0.51 8.09
CA VAL A 21 -1.22 -1.81 8.50
C VAL A 21 -0.39 -1.62 9.78
N PRO A 22 -0.68 -2.34 10.88
CA PRO A 22 0.11 -2.24 12.10
C PRO A 22 1.60 -2.49 11.84
N GLU A 23 2.44 -1.56 12.31
CA GLU A 23 3.90 -1.61 12.14
C GLU A 23 4.39 -1.66 10.68
N GLY A 24 3.55 -1.29 9.71
CA GLY A 24 3.86 -1.35 8.28
C GLY A 24 5.06 -0.47 7.86
N ASP A 25 5.40 0.53 8.66
CA ASP A 25 6.57 1.39 8.47
C ASP A 25 7.91 0.70 8.77
N ARG A 26 7.92 -0.36 9.59
CA ARG A 26 9.15 -1.08 9.98
C ARG A 26 9.86 -1.74 8.80
N ILE A 27 9.16 -2.00 7.69
CA ILE A 27 9.75 -2.60 6.49
C ILE A 27 10.53 -1.58 5.65
N ILE A 28 10.29 -0.27 5.81
CA ILE A 28 10.88 0.77 4.96
C ILE A 28 12.43 0.74 4.99
N PRO A 29 13.09 0.67 6.17
CA PRO A 29 14.55 0.54 6.21
C PRO A 29 15.06 -0.75 5.55
N VAL A 30 14.31 -1.85 5.65
CA VAL A 30 14.65 -3.14 5.02
C VAL A 30 14.59 -3.01 3.49
N ILE A 31 13.50 -2.44 2.96
CA ILE A 31 13.33 -2.17 1.53
C ILE A 31 14.47 -1.30 1.02
N ASN A 32 14.78 -0.20 1.70
CA ASN A 32 15.88 0.71 1.35
C ASN A 32 17.24 -0.02 1.32
N ASN A 33 17.50 -0.93 2.26
CA ASN A 33 18.75 -1.66 2.32
C ASN A 33 18.88 -2.72 1.21
N ILE A 34 17.78 -3.40 0.82
CA ILE A 34 17.85 -4.49 -0.16
C ILE A 34 17.87 -4.01 -1.62
N GLN A 35 17.44 -2.77 -1.89
CA GLN A 35 17.38 -2.21 -3.25
C GLN A 35 18.71 -2.34 -4.02
N LYS A 36 19.86 -2.19 -3.33
CA LYS A 36 21.21 -2.31 -3.92
C LYS A 36 21.51 -3.69 -4.55
N TYR A 37 20.75 -4.72 -4.23
CA TYR A 37 20.93 -6.07 -4.77
C TYR A 37 20.17 -6.32 -6.08
N PHE A 38 19.39 -5.34 -6.57
CA PHE A 38 18.54 -5.49 -7.75
C PHE A 38 18.89 -4.47 -8.82
N ARG A 39 18.94 -4.94 -10.08
CA ARG A 39 19.21 -4.08 -11.24
C ARG A 39 17.97 -3.31 -11.71
N LEU A 40 16.79 -3.88 -11.47
CA LEU A 40 15.51 -3.25 -11.79
C LEU A 40 14.68 -3.19 -10.51
N ILE A 41 14.22 -1.98 -10.20
CA ILE A 41 13.35 -1.71 -9.06
C ILE A 41 12.10 -1.03 -9.64
N VAL A 42 10.94 -1.59 -9.33
CA VAL A 42 9.64 -1.06 -9.73
C VAL A 42 8.83 -0.87 -8.47
N ALA A 43 8.15 0.26 -8.35
CA ALA A 43 7.19 0.50 -7.28
C ALA A 43 5.79 0.59 -7.86
N THR A 44 4.82 -0.08 -7.23
CA THR A 44 3.41 0.08 -7.55
C THR A 44 2.80 1.17 -6.68
N ARG A 45 1.62 1.60 -7.11
CA ARG A 45 0.79 2.50 -6.33
C ARG A 45 -0.64 2.08 -6.53
N ASP A 46 -1.33 1.83 -5.43
CA ASP A 46 -2.78 1.80 -5.42
C ASP A 46 -3.31 3.21 -5.72
N TRP A 47 -3.99 3.36 -6.85
CA TRP A 47 -4.37 4.65 -7.43
C TRP A 47 -5.85 4.66 -7.81
N HIS A 48 -6.68 4.84 -6.79
CA HIS A 48 -8.12 4.85 -6.94
C HIS A 48 -8.66 6.24 -7.31
N PRO A 49 -9.63 6.35 -8.23
CA PRO A 49 -10.48 7.54 -8.31
C PRO A 49 -11.33 7.67 -7.04
N VAL A 50 -11.80 8.89 -6.74
CA VAL A 50 -12.60 9.15 -5.53
C VAL A 50 -13.87 8.30 -5.42
N ASN A 51 -14.46 7.92 -6.56
CA ASN A 51 -15.64 7.09 -6.67
C ASN A 51 -15.32 5.61 -6.96
N HIS A 52 -14.12 5.14 -6.58
CA HIS A 52 -13.71 3.76 -6.85
C HIS A 52 -14.62 2.74 -6.17
N GLY A 53 -14.93 1.65 -6.89
CA GLY A 53 -15.87 0.63 -6.44
C GLY A 53 -15.40 -0.19 -5.23
N SER A 54 -14.11 -0.14 -4.86
CA SER A 54 -13.60 -0.80 -3.64
C SER A 54 -13.99 -0.05 -2.36
N PHE A 55 -14.34 1.24 -2.44
CA PHE A 55 -14.71 2.01 -1.26
C PHE A 55 -16.13 1.71 -0.83
N ALA A 56 -16.29 1.27 0.43
CA ALA A 56 -17.60 1.00 1.02
C ALA A 56 -18.54 2.21 0.96
N SER A 57 -18.00 3.43 1.02
CA SER A 57 -18.76 4.69 0.92
C SER A 57 -19.47 4.89 -0.42
N ASN A 58 -19.01 4.22 -1.49
CA ASN A 58 -19.63 4.30 -2.81
C ASN A 58 -20.78 3.30 -3.01
N HIS A 59 -21.14 2.53 -1.98
CA HIS A 59 -22.26 1.60 -2.01
C HIS A 59 -23.35 2.07 -1.04
N ALA A 60 -24.60 2.12 -1.52
CA ALA A 60 -25.77 2.46 -0.71
C ALA A 60 -26.06 1.35 0.31
N ALA A 61 -25.39 1.42 1.47
CA ALA A 61 -25.58 0.68 2.71
C ALA A 61 -26.00 -0.81 2.61
N LYS A 62 -25.06 -1.72 2.87
CA LYS A 62 -25.30 -2.78 3.87
C LYS A 62 -24.56 -2.36 5.14
N SER A 63 -25.31 -2.18 6.22
CA SER A 63 -24.80 -1.93 7.57
C SER A 63 -23.62 -2.87 7.87
N LEU A 64 -22.40 -2.32 7.93
CA LEU A 64 -21.27 -3.05 8.49
C LEU A 64 -21.45 -3.05 10.01
N VAL A 65 -21.92 -4.18 10.53
CA VAL A 65 -21.79 -4.49 11.96
C VAL A 65 -20.29 -4.45 12.25
N LYS A 66 -19.89 -3.53 13.13
CA LYS A 66 -18.53 -3.47 13.69
C LYS A 66 -18.27 -4.71 14.55
#